data_AF-A0A971K832-F1
#
_entry.id   AF-A0A971K832-F1
#
_cell.length_a   1.000
_cell.length_b   1.000
_cell.length_c   1.000
_cell.angle_alpha   90.00
_cell.angle_beta   90.00
_cell.angle_gamma   90.00
#
_symmetry.space_group_name_H-M   'P 1'
#
loop_
_entity.id
_entity.type
_entity.pdbx_description
1 polymer ?
#
loop_
_entity_poly.entity_id
_entity_poly.type
_entity_poly.pdbx_seq_one_letter_code
_entity_poly.pdbx_strand_id
1 'polypeptide(L)' 'DDVFLINSDGIIIRIKAGEVSRLGRTTQGVRIMRVQEESIIVTMAKAIREDEVDLGQENGGANEEKPKDDQLTLDVE' A
#
# COMPACT_ATOMS: atom_id res chain seq x y z
N ASP A 1 6.49 -15.01 3.66
CA ASP A 1 5.41 -14.08 3.31
C ASP A 1 5.22 -14.01 1.82
N ASP A 2 3.95 -14.03 1.43
CA ASP A 2 3.56 -13.77 0.06
C ASP A 2 2.74 -12.49 0.00
N VAL A 3 2.69 -11.91 -1.19
CA VAL A 3 1.97 -10.67 -1.44
C VAL A 3 1.16 -10.85 -2.73
N PHE A 4 -0.08 -10.42 -2.69
CA PHE A 4 -0.95 -10.32 -3.85
C PHE A 4 -0.85 -8.92 -4.45
N LEU A 5 -0.72 -8.84 -5.77
CA LEU A 5 -0.83 -7.60 -6.53
C LEU A 5 -2.03 -7.72 -7.48
N ILE A 6 -2.82 -6.66 -7.55
CA ILE A 6 -4.03 -6.59 -8.37
C ILE A 6 -3.92 -5.39 -9.30
N ASN A 7 -4.12 -5.62 -10.59
CA ASN A 7 -4.17 -4.55 -11.58
C ASN A 7 -5.62 -4.11 -11.88
N SER A 8 -5.77 -3.00 -12.61
CA SER A 8 -7.06 -2.43 -13.03
C SER A 8 -7.93 -3.38 -13.84
N ASP A 9 -7.34 -4.38 -14.48
CA ASP A 9 -8.03 -5.34 -15.35
C ASP A 9 -8.52 -6.57 -14.58
N GLY A 10 -8.29 -6.61 -13.26
CA GLY A 10 -8.67 -7.73 -12.40
C GLY A 10 -7.69 -8.91 -12.42
N ILE A 11 -6.50 -8.75 -13.01
CA ILE A 11 -5.44 -9.75 -12.97
C ILE A 11 -4.77 -9.71 -11.59
N ILE A 12 -4.77 -10.87 -10.92
CA ILE A 12 -4.19 -11.05 -9.60
C ILE A 12 -2.96 -11.95 -9.72
N ILE A 13 -1.82 -11.49 -9.19
CA ILE A 13 -0.61 -12.31 -9.08
C ILE A 13 -0.19 -12.47 -7.62
N ARG A 14 0.31 -13.65 -7.26
CA ARG A 14 0.94 -13.93 -5.96
C ARG A 14 2.44 -13.99 -6.16
N ILE A 15 3.18 -13.22 -5.39
CA ILE A 15 4.65 -13.24 -5.38
C ILE A 15 5.15 -13.61 -3.99
N LYS A 16 6.30 -14.30 -3.92
CA LYS A 16 6.99 -14.49 -2.66
C LYS A 16 7.74 -13.21 -2.32
N ALA A 17 7.57 -12.68 -1.11
CA ALA A 17 8.27 -11.47 -0.68
C ALA A 17 9.80 -11.62 -0.75
N GLY A 18 10.31 -12.84 -0.59
CA GLY A 18 11.74 -13.16 -0.70
C GLY A 18 12.31 -13.12 -2.12
N GLU A 19 11.46 -13.15 -3.15
CA GLU A 19 11.90 -13.01 -4.55
C GLU A 19 12.06 -11.55 -4.97
N VAL A 20 11.51 -10.62 -4.19
CA VAL A 20 11.66 -9.19 -4.42
C VAL A 20 13.05 -8.75 -3.98
N SER A 21 13.78 -8.11 -4.89
CA SER A 21 15.10 -7.55 -4.61
C SER A 21 15.07 -6.62 -3.39
N ARG A 22 16.07 -6.75 -2.51
CA ARG A 22 16.27 -5.83 -1.40
C ARG A 22 17.02 -4.58 -1.90
N LEU A 23 16.33 -3.45 -1.95
CA LEU A 23 16.92 -2.15 -2.30
C LEU A 23 16.92 -1.21 -1.08
N GLY A 24 17.81 -0.22 -1.11
CA GLY A 24 17.85 0.85 -0.11
C GLY A 24 16.63 1.76 -0.17
N ARG A 25 16.43 2.57 0.88
CA ARG A 25 15.27 3.46 1.02
C ARG A 25 15.14 4.49 -0.10
N THR A 26 16.26 5.00 -0.60
CA THR A 26 16.29 6.01 -1.67
C THR A 26 16.58 5.35 -3.01
N THR A 27 15.60 4.62 -3.55
CA THR A 27 15.69 3.96 -4.86
C THR A 27 14.34 4.00 -5.58
N GLN A 28 14.34 3.76 -6.90
CA GLN A 28 13.10 3.59 -7.68
C GLN A 28 12.52 2.17 -7.56
N GLY A 29 13.22 1.25 -6.93
CA GLY A 29 12.80 -0.14 -6.80
C GLY A 29 13.02 -0.98 -8.06
N VAL A 30 12.26 -2.07 -8.17
CA VAL A 30 12.30 -3.04 -9.29
C VAL A 30 10.91 -3.26 -9.85
N ARG A 31 10.82 -3.58 -11.14
CA ARG A 31 9.55 -3.86 -11.81
C ARG A 31 9.14 -5.32 -11.56
N ILE A 32 8.06 -5.51 -10.80
CA ILE A 32 7.50 -6.84 -10.49
C ILE A 32 6.59 -7.34 -11.61
N MET A 33 5.71 -6.48 -12.12
CA MET A 33 4.73 -6.80 -13.16
C MET A 33 4.94 -5.86 -14.36
N ARG A 34 4.85 -6.41 -15.58
CA ARG A 34 4.65 -5.60 -16.78
C ARG A 34 3.14 -5.44 -16.99
N VAL A 35 2.68 -4.20 -16.99
CA VAL A 35 1.30 -3.83 -17.29
C VAL A 35 1.20 -3.33 -18.74
N GLN A 36 0.02 -3.43 -19.36
CA GLN A 36 -0.24 -2.80 -20.66
C GLN A 36 -0.33 -1.28 -20.49
N GLU A 37 -0.32 -0.52 -21.60
CA GLU A 37 -0.22 0.95 -21.55
C GLU A 37 -1.35 1.63 -20.75
N GLU A 38 -2.55 1.07 -20.76
CA GLU A 38 -3.69 1.63 -20.01
C GLU A 38 -3.93 0.96 -18.64
N SER A 39 -3.17 -0.11 -18.34
CA SER A 39 -3.36 -0.88 -17.12
C SER A 39 -2.45 -0.37 -16.01
N ILE A 40 -2.98 -0.25 -14.79
CA ILE A 40 -2.22 0.18 -13.61
C ILE A 40 -2.36 -0.82 -12.47
N ILE A 41 -1.43 -0.80 -11.52
CA ILE A 41 -1.59 -1.52 -10.26
C ILE A 41 -2.53 -0.72 -9.37
N VAL A 42 -3.63 -1.33 -8.95
CA VAL A 42 -4.66 -0.66 -8.13
C VAL A 42 -4.50 -0.98 -6.65
N THR A 43 -4.07 -2.19 -6.29
CA THR A 43 -3.89 -2.57 -4.88
C THR A 43 -2.89 -3.70 -4.69
N MET A 44 -2.44 -3.85 -3.44
CA MET A 44 -1.54 -4.88 -2.97
C MET A 44 -1.99 -5.37 -1.58
N ALA A 45 -1.91 -6.67 -1.32
CA ALA A 45 -2.30 -7.26 -0.04
C ALA A 45 -1.29 -8.31 0.43
N LYS A 46 -1.00 -8.38 1.73
CA LYS A 46 -0.23 -9.50 2.30
C LYS A 46 -1.09 -10.76 2.26
N ALA A 47 -0.53 -11.88 1.79
CA ALA A 47 -1.17 -13.18 1.91
C ALA A 47 -1.16 -13.61 3.39
N ILE A 48 -2.35 -13.87 3.93
CA ILE A 48 -2.52 -14.41 5.27
C ILE A 48 -2.37 -15.92 5.18
N ARG A 49 -1.55 -16.50 6.06
CA ARG A 49 -1.42 -17.95 6.19
C ARG A 49 -2.49 -18.47 7.16
N GLU A 50 -2.95 -19.70 6.97
CA GLU A 50 -4.03 -20.30 7.77
C GLU A 50 -3.71 -20.36 9.28
N ASP A 51 -2.43 -20.35 9.65
CA ASP A 51 -1.93 -20.29 11.02
C ASP A 51 -1.84 -18.87 11.60
N GLU A 52 -1.98 -17.82 10.79
CA GLU A 52 -1.96 -16.40 11.19
C GLU A 52 -3.37 -15.78 11.34
N VAL A 53 -4.43 -16.56 11.10
CA VAL A 53 -5.82 -16.06 11.14
C VAL A 53 -6.32 -15.99 12.59
N ASP A 54 -6.01 -14.90 13.28
CA ASP A 54 -6.82 -14.44 14.42
C ASP A 54 -7.90 -13.51 13.84
N LEU A 55 -9.19 -13.84 14.00
CA LEU A 55 -10.32 -13.13 13.38
C LEU A 55 -10.63 -11.78 14.07
N GLY A 56 -9.60 -10.96 14.28
CA GLY A 56 -9.64 -9.69 15.01
C GLY A 56 -9.41 -8.46 14.13
N GLN A 57 -10.52 -7.82 13.76
CA GLN A 57 -10.69 -6.42 13.35
C GLN A 57 -10.23 -5.95 11.97
N GLU A 58 -11.24 -5.55 11.20
CA GLU A 58 -11.22 -4.70 10.01
C GLU A 58 -10.36 -3.45 10.23
N ASN A 59 -9.34 -3.25 9.38
CA ASN A 59 -8.72 -1.94 9.18
C ASN A 59 -8.80 -1.60 7.69
N GLY A 60 -9.94 -1.05 7.29
CA GLY A 60 -10.10 -0.32 6.05
C GLY A 60 -10.55 1.10 6.34
N GLY A 61 -9.78 2.09 5.89
CA GLY A 61 -10.32 3.42 5.60
C GLY A 61 -9.58 4.63 6.19
N ALA A 62 -8.88 5.33 5.31
CA ALA A 62 -8.73 6.80 5.26
C ALA A 62 -8.01 7.50 6.42
N ASN A 63 -6.70 7.72 6.23
CA ASN A 63 -6.00 8.84 6.86
C ASN A 63 -6.47 10.14 6.17
N GLU A 64 -7.50 10.79 6.71
CA GLU A 64 -7.82 12.20 6.41
C GLU A 64 -6.81 13.10 7.14
N GLU A 65 -5.72 13.47 6.48
CA GLU A 65 -4.92 14.64 6.90
C GLU A 65 -5.75 15.91 6.63
N LYS A 66 -6.37 16.48 7.67
CA LYS A 66 -6.90 17.85 7.62
C LYS A 66 -5.73 18.84 7.58
N PRO A 67 -5.72 19.83 6.66
CA PRO A 67 -4.71 20.88 6.67
C PRO A 67 -4.97 21.79 7.88
N LYS A 68 -3.93 22.05 8.69
CA LYS A 68 -3.95 23.09 9.72
C LYS A 68 -3.58 24.42 9.07
N ASP A 69 -4.58 25.21 8.69
CA ASP A 69 -4.39 26.63 8.38
C ASP A 69 -4.63 27.49 9.63
N ASP A 70 -3.74 28.46 9.75
CA ASP A 70 -3.56 29.51 10.76
C ASP A 70 -4.83 30.13 11.36
N GLN A 71 -4.75 30.49 12.65
CA GLN A 71 -4.96 31.89 13.06
C GLN A 71 -4.40 32.21 14.45
N LEU A 72 -3.41 33.10 14.38
CA LEU A 72 -2.83 33.98 15.39
C LEU A 72 -3.88 34.58 16.34
N THR A 73 -3.84 34.24 17.63
CA THR A 73 -4.52 35.04 18.66
C THR A 73 -3.62 36.23 19.01
N LEU A 74 -3.97 37.43 18.55
CA LEU A 74 -3.46 38.66 19.13
C LEU A 74 -4.08 38.83 20.52
N ASP A 75 -3.26 38.82 21.56
CA ASP A 75 -3.68 39.27 22.89
C ASP A 75 -3.93 40.79 22.83
N VAL A 76 -5.18 41.18 23.04
CA VAL A 76 -5.61 42.55 23.37
C VAL A 76 -6.39 42.46 24.67
N GLU A 77 -5.70 42.61 25.80
CA GLU A 77 -5.77 43.74 26.76
C GLU A 77 -4.87 43.43 27.97
#